data_AF-A0A392Q8C9-F1
#
_entry.id   AF-A0A392Q8C9-F1
#
_cell.length_a   1.000
_cell.length_b   1.000
_cell.length_c   1.000
_cell.angle_alpha   90.00
_cell.angle_beta   90.00
_cell.angle_gamma   90.00
#
_symmetry.space_group_name_H-M   'P 1'
#
loop_
_entity.id
_entity.type
_entity.pdbx_description
1 polymer ?
#
loop_
_entity_poly.entity_id
_entity_poly.type
_entity_poly.pdbx_seq_one_letter_code
_entity_poly.pdbx_strand_id
1 'polypeptide(L)'
;QALLERTGVYIVEGDINDAALLRKLFEVVPFTHVMHLAAQAGVRYAMENPGSYVHSNIAGFVNLLEVCKSVNPQPSIVWASSSSVYGLNTKVPFSERDRTDQPASLYAATKKAGEEIAHTYNHIYGLSLTGLRFFTVYGPWGRPDMAYFFFTRDILKGKTIPIFEAANHGTVARDFTYIDDIVRGCLGALDTAEKSTGSGGKKRGPAQ
;
A
#
# COMPACT_ATOMS: atom_id res chain seq x y z
N GLN A 1 -9.52 -19.95 2.44
CA GLN A 1 -8.63 -20.61 3.41
C GLN A 1 -8.18 -21.99 2.92
N ALA A 2 -9.07 -22.97 2.77
CA ALA A 2 -8.71 -24.32 2.29
C ALA A 2 -7.92 -24.35 0.95
N LEU A 3 -8.22 -23.44 0.00
CA LEU A 3 -7.46 -23.32 -1.25
C LEU A 3 -5.99 -22.91 -1.00
N LEU A 4 -5.77 -21.96 -0.09
CA LEU A 4 -4.45 -21.39 0.23
C LEU A 4 -3.59 -22.41 0.99
N GLU A 5 -4.20 -23.11 1.96
CA GLU A 5 -3.54 -24.17 2.72
C GLU A 5 -3.04 -25.31 1.81
N ARG A 6 -3.85 -25.71 0.82
CA ARG A 6 -3.47 -26.74 -0.16
C ARG A 6 -2.27 -26.35 -1.02
N THR A 7 -1.99 -25.05 -1.16
CA THR A 7 -0.84 -24.51 -1.89
C THR A 7 0.33 -24.16 -0.97
N GLY A 8 0.29 -24.55 0.31
CA GLY A 8 1.35 -24.29 1.28
C GLY A 8 1.38 -22.86 1.81
N VAL A 9 0.29 -22.11 1.66
CA VAL A 9 0.16 -20.75 2.21
C VAL A 9 -0.40 -20.84 3.62
N TYR A 10 0.38 -20.38 4.59
CA TYR A 10 -0.02 -20.29 5.98
C TYR A 10 -0.72 -18.95 6.24
N ILE A 11 -1.88 -19.01 6.91
CA ILE A 11 -2.68 -17.84 7.25
C ILE A 11 -2.57 -17.60 8.75
N VAL A 12 -2.23 -16.38 9.11
CA VAL A 12 -2.20 -15.90 10.49
C VAL A 12 -3.14 -14.72 10.58
N GLU A 13 -4.17 -14.83 11.41
CA GLU A 13 -5.07 -13.72 11.71
C GLU A 13 -4.44 -12.87 12.81
N GLY A 14 -4.26 -11.58 12.54
CA GLY A 14 -3.66 -10.65 13.49
C GLY A 14 -3.57 -9.23 12.96
N ASP A 15 -3.34 -8.30 13.87
CA ASP A 15 -3.11 -6.89 13.56
C ASP A 15 -1.61 -6.63 13.37
N ILE A 16 -1.25 -5.83 12.36
CA ILE A 16 0.13 -5.38 12.13
C ILE A 16 0.65 -4.49 13.28
N ASN A 17 -0.24 -3.97 14.13
CA ASN A 17 0.12 -3.27 15.35
C ASN A 17 0.44 -4.20 16.53
N ASP A 18 0.18 -5.51 16.41
CA ASP A 18 0.65 -6.50 17.39
C ASP A 18 2.14 -6.80 17.15
N ALA A 19 2.99 -5.99 17.78
CA ALA A 19 4.43 -6.12 17.66
C ALA A 19 4.95 -7.46 18.24
N ALA A 20 4.26 -8.08 19.20
CA ALA A 20 4.67 -9.36 19.76
C ALA A 20 4.41 -10.49 18.75
N LEU A 21 3.26 -10.47 18.11
CA LEU A 21 2.93 -11.39 17.02
C LEU A 21 3.92 -11.23 15.85
N LEU A 22 4.15 -10.00 15.36
CA LEU A 22 5.07 -9.77 14.26
C LEU A 22 6.49 -10.25 14.59
N ARG A 23 7.03 -9.93 15.77
CA ARG A 23 8.34 -10.45 16.20
C ARG A 23 8.35 -11.98 16.17
N LYS A 24 7.30 -12.62 16.71
CA LYS A 24 7.23 -14.08 16.74
C LYS A 24 7.23 -14.70 15.35
N LEU A 25 6.52 -14.11 14.40
CA LEU A 25 6.49 -14.57 13.00
C LEU A 25 7.87 -14.51 12.36
N PHE A 26 8.60 -13.42 12.59
CA PHE A 26 9.95 -13.23 12.04
C PHE A 26 11.03 -14.07 12.75
N GLU A 27 10.79 -14.52 13.99
CA GLU A 27 11.64 -15.52 14.66
C GLU A 27 11.49 -16.92 14.05
N VAL A 28 10.26 -17.29 13.69
CA VAL A 28 9.97 -18.66 13.21
C VAL A 28 10.06 -18.80 11.70
N VAL A 29 9.94 -17.70 10.95
CA VAL A 29 10.06 -17.68 9.48
C VAL A 29 11.15 -16.69 9.06
N PRO A 30 12.18 -17.13 8.30
CA PRO A 30 13.17 -16.24 7.72
C PRO A 30 12.61 -15.60 6.43
N PHE A 31 11.72 -14.61 6.58
CA PHE A 31 11.16 -13.91 5.41
C PHE A 31 12.28 -13.24 4.59
N THR A 32 12.32 -13.56 3.29
CA THR A 32 13.24 -12.90 2.34
C THR A 32 12.63 -11.63 1.76
N HIS A 33 11.30 -11.60 1.66
CA HIS A 33 10.55 -10.47 1.12
C HIS A 33 9.30 -10.21 1.97
N VAL A 34 8.85 -8.96 1.97
CA VAL A 34 7.58 -8.53 2.57
C VAL A 34 6.79 -7.74 1.55
N MET A 35 5.55 -8.16 1.29
CA MET A 35 4.57 -7.44 0.49
C MET A 35 3.53 -6.81 1.42
N HIS A 36 3.68 -5.52 1.72
CA HIS A 36 2.84 -4.80 2.68
C HIS A 36 1.68 -4.07 1.99
N LEU A 37 0.51 -4.72 1.96
CA LEU A 37 -0.73 -4.19 1.37
C LEU A 37 -1.78 -3.79 2.41
N ALA A 38 -1.58 -4.12 3.69
CA ALA A 38 -2.51 -3.83 4.77
C ALA A 38 -2.56 -2.32 5.05
N ALA A 39 -3.74 -1.73 4.97
CA ALA A 39 -3.99 -0.32 5.28
C ALA A 39 -5.49 -0.07 5.46
N GLN A 40 -5.83 0.93 6.24
CA GLN A 40 -7.13 1.57 6.14
C GLN A 40 -7.17 2.39 4.84
N ALA A 41 -8.06 1.99 3.93
CA ALA A 41 -8.13 2.51 2.58
C ALA A 41 -9.44 3.26 2.30
N GLY A 42 -9.40 4.11 1.27
CA GLY A 42 -10.54 4.92 0.84
C GLY A 42 -10.52 6.32 1.45
N VAL A 43 -10.95 7.32 0.67
CA VAL A 43 -10.87 8.74 1.07
C VAL A 43 -12.03 9.16 1.96
N ARG A 44 -13.25 8.63 1.72
CA ARG A 44 -14.47 9.07 2.39
C ARG A 44 -14.49 8.72 3.87
N TYR A 45 -14.14 7.47 4.21
CA TYR A 45 -14.15 6.98 5.59
C TYR A 45 -13.11 7.68 6.50
N ALA A 46 -12.11 8.33 5.92
CA ALA A 46 -11.13 9.13 6.67
C ALA A 46 -11.74 10.34 7.37
N MET A 47 -12.89 10.83 6.88
CA MET A 47 -13.64 11.90 7.55
C MET A 47 -14.48 11.38 8.72
N GLU A 48 -14.86 10.10 8.70
CA GLU A 48 -15.69 9.48 9.74
C GLU A 48 -14.85 8.92 10.90
N ASN A 49 -13.73 8.26 10.58
CA ASN A 49 -12.85 7.65 11.59
C ASN A 49 -11.37 7.90 11.26
N PRO A 50 -10.88 9.15 11.41
CA PRO A 50 -9.50 9.51 11.07
C PRO A 50 -8.45 8.74 11.88
N GLY A 51 -8.76 8.38 13.13
CA GLY A 51 -7.85 7.64 14.02
C GLY A 51 -7.44 6.28 13.46
N SER A 52 -8.36 5.59 12.77
CA SER A 52 -8.07 4.30 12.13
C SER A 52 -6.99 4.38 11.05
N TYR A 53 -6.86 5.51 10.36
CA TYR A 53 -5.85 5.72 9.31
C TYR A 53 -4.46 5.92 9.92
N VAL A 54 -4.35 6.69 11.01
CA VAL A 54 -3.07 6.86 11.70
C VAL A 54 -2.64 5.53 12.34
N HIS A 55 -3.58 4.82 12.98
CA HIS A 55 -3.32 3.53 13.60
C HIS A 55 -2.88 2.47 12.60
N SER A 56 -3.61 2.30 11.49
CA SER A 56 -3.27 1.28 10.50
C SER A 56 -2.12 1.70 9.58
N ASN A 57 -2.18 2.89 8.98
CA ASN A 57 -1.28 3.26 7.88
C ASN A 57 0.06 3.81 8.35
N ILE A 58 0.12 4.42 9.55
CA ILE A 58 1.35 5.01 10.09
C ILE A 58 1.93 4.10 11.16
N ALA A 59 1.20 3.88 12.26
CA ALA A 59 1.72 3.07 13.38
C ALA A 59 1.97 1.63 12.95
N GLY A 60 1.04 1.02 12.21
CA GLY A 60 1.21 -0.33 11.66
C GLY A 60 2.40 -0.46 10.71
N PHE A 61 2.62 0.54 9.85
CA PHE A 61 3.77 0.53 8.94
C PHE A 61 5.09 0.65 9.70
N VAL A 62 5.19 1.56 10.66
CA VAL A 62 6.39 1.71 11.51
C VAL A 62 6.66 0.43 12.31
N ASN A 63 5.63 -0.20 12.88
CA ASN A 63 5.76 -1.46 13.63
C ASN A 63 6.35 -2.57 12.75
N LEU A 64 5.87 -2.71 11.52
CA LEU A 64 6.43 -3.66 10.56
C LEU A 64 7.90 -3.35 10.24
N LEU A 65 8.23 -2.08 9.95
CA LEU A 65 9.60 -1.67 9.63
C LEU A 65 10.56 -1.91 10.80
N GLU A 66 10.14 -1.68 12.05
CA GLU A 66 10.95 -1.95 13.23
C GLU A 66 11.30 -3.44 13.36
N VAL A 67 10.34 -4.33 13.12
CA VAL A 67 10.57 -5.78 13.13
C VAL A 67 11.51 -6.18 11.99
N CYS A 68 11.23 -5.74 10.75
CA CYS A 68 12.10 -6.00 9.60
C CYS A 68 13.53 -5.49 9.79
N LYS A 69 13.70 -4.33 10.44
CA LYS A 69 15.01 -3.75 10.78
C LYS A 69 15.82 -4.64 11.72
N SER A 70 15.14 -5.28 12.68
CA SER A 70 15.77 -6.06 13.74
C SER A 70 16.27 -7.44 13.33
N VAL A 71 15.76 -7.99 12.22
CA VAL A 71 16.15 -9.32 11.74
C VAL A 71 17.39 -9.28 10.84
N ASN A 72 18.04 -10.43 10.72
CA ASN A 72 19.23 -10.58 9.89
C ASN A 72 19.19 -11.94 9.15
N PRO A 73 19.23 -11.96 7.80
CA PRO A 73 19.21 -10.79 6.91
C PRO A 73 17.89 -10.01 7.00
N GLN A 74 17.95 -8.70 6.73
CA GLN A 74 16.75 -7.86 6.60
C GLN A 74 16.04 -8.19 5.28
N PRO A 75 14.70 -8.37 5.27
CA PRO A 75 13.96 -8.64 4.04
C PRO A 75 13.95 -7.42 3.12
N SER A 76 13.68 -7.65 1.83
CA SER A 76 13.30 -6.58 0.90
C SER A 76 11.80 -6.33 1.01
N ILE A 77 11.38 -5.06 0.99
CA ILE A 77 10.01 -4.67 1.33
C ILE A 77 9.40 -3.91 0.16
N VAL A 78 8.30 -4.46 -0.38
CA VAL A 78 7.44 -3.77 -1.33
C VAL A 78 6.15 -3.38 -0.62
N TRP A 79 5.71 -2.14 -0.74
CA TRP A 79 4.57 -1.63 0.03
C TRP A 79 3.63 -0.75 -0.81
N ALA A 80 2.36 -0.74 -0.42
CA ALA A 80 1.33 0.03 -1.12
C ALA A 80 1.31 1.51 -0.69
N SER A 81 1.83 2.38 -1.56
CA SER A 81 1.46 3.79 -1.59
C SER A 81 0.14 3.95 -2.37
N SER A 82 -0.15 5.14 -2.89
CA SER A 82 -1.41 5.45 -3.56
C SER A 82 -1.24 6.61 -4.52
N SER A 83 -1.93 6.60 -5.66
CA SER A 83 -1.99 7.75 -6.56
C SER A 83 -2.59 9.00 -5.90
N SER A 84 -3.31 8.85 -4.79
CA SER A 84 -3.83 9.99 -4.01
C SER A 84 -2.74 10.93 -3.47
N VAL A 85 -1.48 10.49 -3.39
CA VAL A 85 -0.36 11.35 -2.97
C VAL A 85 -0.10 12.49 -3.95
N TYR A 86 -0.51 12.36 -5.22
CA TYR A 86 -0.49 13.47 -6.19
C TYR A 86 -1.42 14.61 -5.80
N GLY A 87 -2.37 14.38 -4.89
CA GLY A 87 -3.08 15.44 -4.18
C GLY A 87 -3.77 16.44 -5.11
N LEU A 88 -3.43 17.72 -4.94
CA LEU A 88 -4.00 18.84 -5.70
C LEU A 88 -3.24 19.16 -7.00
N ASN A 89 -2.34 18.28 -7.46
CA ASN A 89 -1.61 18.51 -8.70
C ASN A 89 -2.57 18.59 -9.90
N THR A 90 -2.34 19.59 -10.76
CA THR A 90 -3.09 19.80 -12.00
C THR A 90 -2.35 19.31 -13.24
N LYS A 91 -1.03 19.12 -13.15
CA LYS A 91 -0.21 18.55 -14.23
C LYS A 91 -0.62 17.11 -14.50
N VAL A 92 -0.89 16.81 -15.77
CA VAL A 92 -1.08 15.44 -16.28
C VAL A 92 -0.21 15.22 -17.53
N PRO A 93 0.35 14.02 -17.76
CA PRO A 93 0.29 12.84 -16.88
C PRO A 93 1.09 13.04 -15.58
N PHE A 94 0.66 12.38 -14.51
CA PHE A 94 1.40 12.35 -13.25
C PHE A 94 2.71 11.58 -13.42
N SER A 95 3.76 12.05 -12.75
CA SER A 95 5.09 11.44 -12.73
C SER A 95 5.56 11.22 -11.30
N GLU A 96 6.33 10.18 -11.05
CA GLU A 96 7.01 9.97 -9.76
C GLU A 96 7.90 11.15 -9.35
N ARG A 97 8.37 11.94 -10.33
CA ARG A 97 9.16 13.16 -10.13
C ARG A 97 8.33 14.37 -9.71
N ASP A 98 7.00 14.28 -9.77
CA ASP A 98 6.14 15.38 -9.38
C ASP A 98 6.11 15.54 -7.85
N ARG A 99 6.02 16.80 -7.41
CA ARG A 99 5.83 17.12 -5.99
C ARG A 99 4.50 16.57 -5.49
N THR A 100 4.48 16.10 -4.25
CA THR A 100 3.36 15.39 -3.61
C THR A 100 3.09 15.93 -2.20
N ASP A 101 3.37 17.21 -1.98
CA ASP A 101 3.33 17.90 -0.69
C ASP A 101 1.99 18.62 -0.41
N GLN A 102 1.00 18.45 -1.30
CA GLN A 102 -0.35 19.01 -1.16
C GLN A 102 -1.43 17.91 -1.16
N PRO A 103 -1.49 17.03 -0.14
CA PRO A 103 -2.46 15.96 -0.09
C PRO A 103 -3.89 16.49 0.05
N ALA A 104 -4.80 16.00 -0.78
CA ALA A 104 -6.21 16.42 -0.79
C ALA A 104 -7.09 15.72 0.27
N SER A 105 -6.52 14.81 1.07
CA SER A 105 -7.25 14.05 2.10
C SER A 105 -6.32 13.49 3.16
N LEU A 106 -6.86 13.10 4.33
CA LEU A 106 -6.09 12.41 5.36
C LEU A 106 -5.52 11.07 4.85
N TYR A 107 -6.28 10.30 4.09
CA TYR A 107 -5.76 9.08 3.46
C TYR A 107 -4.51 9.37 2.61
N ALA A 108 -4.57 10.37 1.74
CA ALA A 108 -3.43 10.81 0.93
C ALA A 108 -2.23 11.24 1.81
N ALA A 109 -2.49 12.00 2.87
CA ALA A 109 -1.47 12.43 3.81
C ALA A 109 -0.79 11.24 4.51
N THR A 110 -1.56 10.21 4.94
CA THR A 110 -0.96 9.01 5.56
C THR A 110 -0.09 8.21 4.59
N LYS A 111 -0.50 8.09 3.32
CA LYS A 111 0.30 7.41 2.30
C LYS A 111 1.57 8.20 1.96
N LYS A 112 1.48 9.54 1.90
CA LYS A 112 2.66 10.39 1.72
C LYS A 112 3.61 10.32 2.91
N ALA A 113 3.09 10.34 4.14
CA ALA A 113 3.89 10.12 5.35
C ALA A 113 4.60 8.76 5.31
N GLY A 114 3.95 7.71 4.80
CA GLY A 114 4.57 6.41 4.54
C GLY A 114 5.79 6.50 3.61
N GLU A 115 5.75 7.33 2.57
CA GLU A 115 6.92 7.53 1.67
C GLU A 115 8.10 8.18 2.39
N GLU A 116 7.84 9.20 3.21
CA GLU A 116 8.88 9.89 3.99
C GLU A 116 9.47 8.98 5.08
N ILE A 117 8.62 8.18 5.74
CA ILE A 117 9.04 7.17 6.71
C ILE A 117 9.91 6.12 6.01
N ALA A 118 9.47 5.59 4.87
CA ALA A 118 10.22 4.59 4.12
C ALA A 118 11.60 5.11 3.70
N HIS A 119 11.67 6.34 3.17
CA HIS A 119 12.93 7.00 2.84
C HIS A 119 13.85 7.08 4.07
N THR A 120 13.30 7.48 5.22
CA THR A 120 14.07 7.60 6.47
C THR A 120 14.63 6.23 6.92
N TYR A 121 13.83 5.17 6.82
CA TYR A 121 14.26 3.82 7.20
C TYR A 121 15.30 3.24 6.24
N ASN A 122 15.19 3.49 4.94
CA ASN A 122 16.26 3.16 3.99
C ASN A 122 17.53 3.95 4.33
N HIS A 123 17.40 5.27 4.51
CA HIS A 123 18.53 6.16 4.73
C HIS A 123 19.31 5.81 5.99
N ILE A 124 18.61 5.59 7.12
CA ILE A 124 19.24 5.37 8.42
C ILE A 124 19.64 3.89 8.60
N TYR A 125 18.77 2.96 8.20
CA TYR A 125 18.93 1.54 8.54
C TYR A 125 19.28 0.64 7.36
N GLY A 126 19.19 1.13 6.13
CA GLY A 126 19.51 0.36 4.93
C GLY A 126 18.44 -0.65 4.52
N LEU A 127 17.18 -0.49 4.95
CA LEU A 127 16.08 -1.33 4.46
C LEU A 127 15.82 -1.07 2.97
N SER A 128 15.77 -2.12 2.16
CA SER A 128 15.30 -2.02 0.78
C SER A 128 13.78 -1.86 0.76
N LEU A 129 13.32 -0.74 0.20
CA LEU A 129 11.93 -0.30 0.26
C LEU A 129 11.47 0.20 -1.12
N THR A 130 10.46 -0.46 -1.69
CA THR A 130 9.84 -0.08 -2.95
C THR A 130 8.37 0.27 -2.72
N GLY A 131 8.01 1.55 -2.88
CA GLY A 131 6.64 2.03 -2.73
C GLY A 131 5.90 2.04 -4.07
N LEU A 132 4.74 1.37 -4.14
CA LEU A 132 3.91 1.31 -5.35
C LEU A 132 2.72 2.26 -5.24
N ARG A 133 2.65 3.29 -6.10
CA ARG A 133 1.52 4.23 -6.14
C ARG A 133 0.37 3.68 -6.98
N PHE A 134 -0.47 2.84 -6.37
CA PHE A 134 -1.62 2.25 -7.06
C PHE A 134 -2.67 3.28 -7.48
N PHE A 135 -3.19 3.10 -8.70
CA PHE A 135 -4.43 3.71 -9.18
C PHE A 135 -5.62 2.76 -8.91
N THR A 136 -6.70 2.86 -9.69
CA THR A 136 -7.90 2.05 -9.45
C THR A 136 -7.67 0.62 -9.94
N VAL A 137 -7.84 -0.34 -9.04
CA VAL A 137 -7.76 -1.77 -9.39
C VAL A 137 -9.16 -2.34 -9.53
N TYR A 138 -9.39 -3.13 -10.59
CA TYR A 138 -10.64 -3.83 -10.81
C TYR A 138 -10.45 -5.30 -11.17
N GLY A 139 -11.46 -6.12 -10.86
CA GLY A 139 -11.48 -7.53 -11.22
C GLY A 139 -12.28 -8.39 -10.24
N PRO A 140 -12.19 -9.72 -10.38
CA PRO A 140 -12.79 -10.68 -9.44
C PRO A 140 -12.37 -10.42 -7.99
N TRP A 141 -13.26 -10.72 -7.05
CA TRP A 141 -13.03 -10.53 -5.60
C TRP A 141 -12.71 -9.08 -5.19
N GLY A 142 -13.10 -8.15 -6.06
CA GLY A 142 -12.97 -6.72 -5.85
C GLY A 142 -13.73 -6.20 -4.64
N ARG A 143 -13.36 -4.99 -4.22
CA ARG A 143 -14.03 -4.28 -3.14
C ARG A 143 -15.42 -3.79 -3.58
N PRO A 144 -16.49 -4.11 -2.83
CA PRO A 144 -17.86 -3.75 -3.22
C PRO A 144 -18.15 -2.24 -3.15
N ASP A 145 -17.31 -1.47 -2.44
CA ASP A 145 -17.42 -0.02 -2.32
C ASP A 145 -16.73 0.76 -3.46
N MET A 146 -16.06 0.06 -4.40
CA MET A 146 -15.41 0.68 -5.56
C MET A 146 -16.35 0.81 -6.77
N ALA A 147 -16.08 1.81 -7.61
CA ALA A 147 -16.90 2.24 -8.75
C ALA A 147 -17.50 1.10 -9.58
N TYR A 148 -16.65 0.27 -10.18
CA TYR A 148 -17.07 -0.82 -11.08
C TYR A 148 -18.04 -1.81 -10.41
N PHE A 149 -17.85 -2.09 -9.12
CA PHE A 149 -18.66 -3.08 -8.42
C PHE A 149 -20.03 -2.51 -8.06
N PHE A 150 -20.09 -1.28 -7.52
CA PHE A 150 -21.38 -0.69 -7.19
C PHE A 150 -22.17 -0.31 -8.46
N PHE A 151 -21.52 0.09 -9.56
CA PHE A 151 -22.17 0.26 -10.86
C PHE A 151 -22.80 -1.04 -11.33
N THR A 152 -22.05 -2.15 -11.33
CA THR A 152 -22.56 -3.47 -11.72
C THR A 152 -23.74 -3.89 -10.84
N ARG A 153 -23.62 -3.73 -9.52
CA ARG A 153 -24.69 -4.03 -8.57
C ARG A 153 -25.96 -3.20 -8.84
N ASP A 154 -25.80 -1.91 -9.11
CA ASP A 154 -26.94 -1.01 -9.29
C ASP A 154 -27.64 -1.27 -10.63
N ILE A 155 -26.88 -1.57 -11.71
CA ILE A 155 -27.41 -2.05 -13.00
C ILE A 155 -28.26 -3.32 -12.80
N LEU A 156 -27.71 -4.33 -12.12
CA LEU A 156 -28.39 -5.60 -11.88
C LEU A 156 -29.66 -5.44 -11.02
N LYS A 157 -29.75 -4.38 -10.23
CA LYS A 157 -30.91 -4.05 -9.40
C LYS A 157 -31.88 -3.06 -10.06
N GLY A 158 -31.64 -2.67 -11.31
CA GLY A 158 -32.45 -1.67 -12.01
C GLY A 158 -32.42 -0.29 -11.33
N LYS A 159 -31.35 0.03 -10.60
CA LYS A 159 -31.17 1.32 -9.93
C LYS A 159 -30.47 2.32 -10.85
N THR A 160 -30.72 3.60 -10.61
CA THR A 160 -30.00 4.68 -11.28
C THR A 160 -28.53 4.67 -10.90
N ILE A 161 -27.66 4.93 -11.86
CA ILE A 161 -26.21 5.04 -11.65
C ILE A 161 -25.88 6.50 -11.37
N PRO A 162 -25.25 6.83 -10.23
CA PRO A 162 -24.76 8.18 -10.01
C PRO A 162 -23.55 8.46 -10.91
N ILE A 163 -23.69 9.44 -11.79
CA ILE A 163 -22.60 9.95 -12.64
C ILE A 163 -21.94 11.12 -11.93
N PHE A 164 -20.62 11.07 -11.80
CA PHE A 164 -19.82 12.14 -11.20
C PHE A 164 -19.18 12.96 -12.31
N GLU A 165 -19.37 14.27 -12.28
CA GLU A 165 -18.79 15.21 -13.24
C GLU A 165 -17.67 16.02 -12.58
N ALA A 166 -16.69 16.43 -13.38
CA ALA A 166 -15.71 17.43 -12.98
C ALA A 166 -16.37 18.82 -12.93
N ALA A 167 -15.61 19.83 -12.47
CA ALA A 167 -16.06 21.23 -12.57
C ALA A 167 -16.48 21.57 -14.00
N ASN A 168 -17.54 22.37 -14.15
CA ASN A 168 -18.11 22.80 -15.44
C ASN A 168 -18.64 21.64 -16.32
N HIS A 169 -19.26 20.62 -15.74
CA HIS A 169 -19.79 19.46 -16.47
C HIS A 169 -18.71 18.69 -17.27
N GLY A 170 -17.46 18.76 -16.83
CA GLY A 170 -16.36 18.05 -17.48
C GLY A 170 -16.45 16.54 -17.25
N THR A 171 -16.02 15.76 -18.23
CA THR A 171 -15.91 14.30 -18.09
C THR A 171 -14.76 13.94 -17.15
N VAL A 172 -14.99 13.01 -16.23
CA VAL A 172 -13.93 12.46 -15.37
C VAL A 172 -13.25 11.28 -16.04
N ALA A 173 -11.92 11.31 -16.13
CA ALA A 173 -11.11 10.15 -16.44
C ALA A 173 -10.64 9.47 -15.14
N ARG A 174 -10.55 8.15 -15.17
CA ARG A 174 -9.98 7.34 -14.10
C ARG A 174 -9.11 6.26 -14.73
N ASP A 175 -7.93 6.06 -14.15
CA ASP A 175 -7.05 4.97 -14.54
C ASP A 175 -7.51 3.69 -13.83
N PHE A 176 -7.77 2.66 -14.62
CA PHE A 176 -8.22 1.33 -14.21
C PHE A 176 -7.26 0.27 -14.73
N THR A 177 -6.67 -0.49 -13.81
CA THR A 177 -5.80 -1.61 -14.14
C THR A 177 -6.42 -2.90 -13.64
N TYR A 178 -6.41 -3.94 -14.47
CA TYR A 178 -6.99 -5.24 -14.11
C TYR A 178 -6.13 -5.92 -13.03
N ILE A 179 -6.77 -6.66 -12.12
CA ILE A 179 -6.11 -7.27 -10.96
C ILE A 179 -4.94 -8.17 -11.36
N ASP A 180 -5.01 -8.89 -12.48
CA ASP A 180 -3.91 -9.78 -12.90
C ASP A 180 -2.68 -8.99 -13.38
N ASP A 181 -2.85 -7.79 -13.93
CA ASP A 181 -1.74 -6.89 -14.26
C ASP A 181 -1.12 -6.31 -12.99
N ILE A 182 -1.95 -5.97 -11.98
CA ILE A 182 -1.48 -5.51 -10.67
C ILE A 182 -0.69 -6.59 -9.96
N VAL A 183 -1.18 -7.84 -9.96
CA VAL A 183 -0.45 -8.98 -9.38
C VAL A 183 0.90 -9.17 -10.09
N ARG A 184 0.93 -9.11 -11.42
CA ARG A 184 2.20 -9.18 -12.18
C ARG A 184 3.15 -8.04 -11.83
N GLY A 185 2.66 -6.81 -11.69
CA GLY A 185 3.45 -5.66 -11.26
C GLY A 185 4.03 -5.81 -9.84
N CYS A 186 3.22 -6.30 -8.90
CA CYS A 186 3.64 -6.58 -7.53
C CYS A 186 4.73 -7.66 -7.47
N LEU A 187 4.57 -8.75 -8.23
CA LEU A 187 5.57 -9.82 -8.32
C LEU A 187 6.85 -9.31 -8.97
N GLY A 188 6.75 -8.57 -10.08
CA GLY A 188 7.91 -7.95 -10.72
C GLY A 188 8.67 -7.02 -9.77
N ALA A 189 7.97 -6.20 -8.99
CA ALA A 189 8.59 -5.33 -7.99
C ALA A 189 9.33 -6.12 -6.91
N LEU A 190 8.78 -7.26 -6.45
CA LEU A 190 9.45 -8.16 -5.50
C LEU A 190 10.71 -8.78 -6.13
N ASP A 191 10.60 -9.31 -7.35
CA ASP A 191 11.70 -9.98 -8.05
C ASP A 191 12.87 -9.03 -8.36
N THR A 192 12.58 -7.74 -8.59
CA THR A 192 13.59 -6.72 -8.84
C THR A 192 14.02 -5.95 -7.60
N ALA A 193 13.43 -6.22 -6.43
CA ALA A 193 13.78 -5.51 -5.21
C ALA A 193 15.24 -5.79 -4.86
N GLU A 194 16.01 -4.72 -4.66
CA GLU A 194 17.39 -4.86 -4.22
C GLU A 194 17.46 -5.42 -2.80
N LYS A 195 18.63 -5.92 -2.40
CA LYS A 195 18.81 -6.39 -1.02
C LYS A 195 18.96 -5.20 -0.08
N SER A 196 18.41 -5.34 1.13
CA SER A 196 18.72 -4.43 2.23
C SER A 196 20.23 -4.37 2.48
N THR A 197 20.75 -3.15 2.69
CA THR A 197 22.18 -2.87 2.96
C THR A 197 22.49 -2.75 4.46
N GLY A 198 21.48 -2.92 5.31
CA GLY A 198 21.59 -2.96 6.77
C GLY A 198 21.77 -4.35 7.37
N SER A 199 22.23 -4.39 8.61
CA SER A 199 22.26 -5.60 9.45
C SER A 199 22.15 -5.20 10.93
N GLY A 200 21.17 -5.77 11.64
CA GLY A 200 20.98 -5.52 13.08
C GLY A 200 20.79 -4.04 13.46
N GLY A 201 20.05 -3.28 12.64
CA GLY A 201 19.79 -1.87 12.88
C GLY A 201 20.97 -0.92 12.59
N LYS A 202 22.07 -1.42 11.99
CA LYS A 202 23.18 -0.60 11.50
C LYS A 202 23.36 -0.77 10.00
N LYS A 203 23.44 0.35 9.29
CA LYS A 203 23.70 0.37 7.85
C LYS A 203 25.15 0.02 7.55
N ARG A 204 25.40 -0.86 6.56
CA ARG A 204 26.76 -1.27 6.15
C ARG A 204 27.20 -0.66 4.80
N GLY A 205 26.40 0.22 4.19
CA GLY A 205 26.69 0.84 2.89
C GLY A 205 25.93 2.16 2.65
N PRO A 206 26.08 2.80 1.47
CA PRO A 206 25.33 4.00 1.09
C PRO A 206 23.81 3.75 1.00
N ALA A 207 23.02 4.82 1.06
CA ALA A 207 21.57 4.73 0.81
C ALA A 207 21.31 4.39 -0.65
N GLN A 208 20.24 3.64 -0.91
CA GLN A 208 19.70 3.51 -2.26
C GLN A 208 18.96 4.80 -2.61
#